data_AF-A0A2D5INP5-F1
#
_entry.id   AF-A0A2D5INP5-F1
#
_cell.length_a   1.000
_cell.length_b   1.000
_cell.length_c   1.000
_cell.angle_alpha   90.00
_cell.angle_beta   90.00
_cell.angle_gamma   90.00
#
_symmetry.space_group_name_H-M   'P 1'
#
loop_
_entity.id
_entity.type
_entity.pdbx_description
1 polymer ?
#
loop_
_entity_poly.entity_id
_entity_poly.type
_entity_poly.pdbx_seq_one_letter_code
_entity_poly.pdbx_strand_id
1 'polypeptide(L)'
;MAIRVYKPTTPGRRNASVNLHVEVTKKTPEKSLLAPLHKTGARNNQGKITVLGRGGGHKRRYRKIDFKRRKDDMPSTVIGIEYDPNRSCHIALLRYEDGTLRYILAPRDVTDGAVLLSSGDAIEPSPGNCMPLKHIPTGLSVHCLEMQPGGGGKLCRSAGVGARLTNKEGRWATLVMPSGEIRQVSVDCRATISALGNPDHGNVVLGKAGRARWLARV
;
A
#
# COMPACT_ATOMS: atom_id res chain seq x y z
N MET A 1 -10.92 10.11 6.48
CA MET A 1 -9.75 10.41 7.32
C MET A 1 -9.70 11.90 7.60
N ALA A 2 -8.95 12.35 8.60
CA ALA A 2 -8.90 13.76 8.95
C ALA A 2 -7.70 14.48 8.28
N ILE A 3 -7.98 15.27 7.26
CA ILE A 3 -7.06 16.29 6.76
C ILE A 3 -7.22 17.53 7.64
N ARG A 4 -6.10 17.99 8.21
CA ARG A 4 -6.06 19.28 8.91
C ARG A 4 -5.55 20.35 7.98
N VAL A 5 -6.39 21.33 7.68
CA VAL A 5 -5.99 22.59 7.05
C VAL A 5 -5.31 23.46 8.11
N TYR A 6 -4.16 24.03 7.78
CA TYR A 6 -3.45 24.92 8.71
C TYR A 6 -4.15 26.27 8.83
N LYS A 7 -4.09 26.87 10.03
CA LYS A 7 -4.39 28.30 10.19
C LYS A 7 -3.39 29.11 9.35
N PRO A 8 -3.83 30.16 8.64
CA PRO A 8 -2.99 30.95 7.72
C PRO A 8 -2.07 31.92 8.48
N THR A 9 -1.28 31.44 9.42
CA THR A 9 -0.37 32.26 10.26
C THR A 9 0.85 32.74 9.49
N THR A 10 1.21 32.10 8.38
CA THR A 10 2.31 32.49 7.49
C THR A 10 1.94 32.20 6.03
N PRO A 11 2.57 32.88 5.04
CA PRO A 11 2.25 32.68 3.63
C PRO A 11 2.35 31.20 3.18
N GLY A 12 3.40 30.50 3.62
CA GLY A 12 3.59 29.07 3.29
C GLY A 12 2.67 28.09 4.03
N ARG A 13 1.85 28.57 4.99
CA ARG A 13 0.80 27.78 5.66
C ARG A 13 -0.60 28.06 5.10
N ARG A 14 -0.81 29.16 4.39
CA ARG A 14 -2.08 29.47 3.72
C ARG A 14 -2.43 28.34 2.75
N ASN A 15 -3.65 27.82 2.83
CA ASN A 15 -4.16 26.70 2.02
C ASN A 15 -3.35 25.39 2.14
N ALA A 16 -2.38 25.31 3.05
CA ALA A 16 -1.59 24.11 3.28
C ALA A 16 -2.38 23.14 4.15
N SER A 17 -2.26 21.83 3.88
CA SER A 17 -2.92 20.81 4.68
C SER A 17 -1.99 19.63 4.99
N VAL A 18 -2.32 18.89 6.05
CA VAL A 18 -1.62 17.67 6.45
C VAL A 18 -2.61 16.56 6.74
N ASN A 19 -2.21 15.34 6.40
CA ASN A 19 -2.86 14.17 6.95
C ASN A 19 -2.48 14.05 8.44
N LEU A 20 -3.48 13.90 9.32
CA LEU A 20 -3.26 13.71 10.75
C LEU A 20 -2.79 12.29 11.11
N HIS A 21 -2.87 11.34 10.17
CA HIS A 21 -2.46 9.96 10.36
C HIS A 21 -3.15 9.29 11.56
N VAL A 22 -4.46 9.53 11.72
CA VAL A 22 -5.26 9.00 12.83
C VAL A 22 -5.23 7.47 12.90
N GLU A 23 -5.13 6.80 11.74
CA GLU A 23 -5.02 5.34 11.65
C GLU A 23 -3.64 4.81 12.05
N VAL A 24 -2.61 5.65 12.17
CA VAL A 24 -1.26 5.21 12.53
C VAL A 24 -1.17 5.04 14.04
N THR A 25 -1.22 3.79 14.48
CA THR A 25 -1.19 3.41 15.89
C THR A 25 0.23 3.22 16.41
N LYS A 26 1.14 2.73 15.55
CA LYS A 26 2.54 2.46 15.90
C LYS A 26 3.47 3.46 15.22
N LYS A 27 4.31 4.12 16.04
CA LYS A 27 5.22 5.20 15.58
C LYS A 27 6.64 4.74 15.29
N THR A 28 7.04 3.57 15.78
CA THR A 28 8.39 3.03 15.62
C THR A 28 8.37 1.79 14.73
N PRO A 29 9.21 1.72 13.68
CA PRO A 29 9.23 0.55 12.81
C PRO A 29 9.97 -0.63 13.42
N GLU A 30 9.63 -1.83 12.96
CA GLU A 30 10.24 -3.09 13.33
C GLU A 30 11.66 -3.21 12.76
N LYS A 31 12.67 -3.31 13.64
CA LYS A 31 14.10 -3.21 13.25
C LYS A 31 14.52 -4.30 12.28
N SER A 32 14.03 -5.52 12.47
CA SER A 32 14.36 -6.70 11.64
C SER A 32 13.90 -6.56 10.18
N LEU A 33 12.86 -5.76 9.93
CA LEU A 33 12.23 -5.56 8.62
C LEU A 33 12.70 -4.28 7.89
N LEU A 34 13.71 -3.60 8.45
CA LEU A 34 14.32 -2.42 7.83
C LEU A 34 15.50 -2.77 6.93
N ALA A 35 15.65 -2.00 5.85
CA ALA A 35 16.83 -2.02 4.99
C ALA A 35 17.29 -0.58 4.67
N PRO A 36 18.59 -0.36 4.37
CA PRO A 36 19.05 0.93 3.87
C PRO A 36 18.41 1.23 2.51
N LEU A 37 18.08 2.50 2.26
CA LEU A 37 17.63 2.99 0.96
C LEU A 37 18.56 4.10 0.50
N HIS A 38 19.49 3.75 -0.38
CA HIS A 38 20.39 4.72 -1.01
C HIS A 38 19.64 5.52 -2.07
N LYS A 39 19.88 6.83 -2.10
CA LYS A 39 19.26 7.71 -3.10
C LYS A 39 20.10 7.70 -4.36
N THR A 40 19.44 7.59 -5.51
CA THR A 40 20.12 7.66 -6.82
C THR A 40 20.41 9.08 -7.28
N GLY A 41 19.76 10.09 -6.69
CA GLY A 41 19.86 11.47 -7.18
C GLY A 41 19.41 11.62 -8.64
N ALA A 42 18.52 10.72 -9.09
CA ALA A 42 18.05 10.63 -10.47
C ALA A 42 19.09 10.23 -11.52
N ARG A 43 20.23 9.69 -11.08
CA ARG A 43 21.29 9.19 -11.95
C ARG A 43 21.20 7.69 -12.17
N ASN A 44 21.59 7.23 -13.36
CA ASN A 44 21.76 5.81 -13.67
C ASN A 44 23.13 5.28 -13.21
N ASN A 45 23.43 4.01 -13.54
CA ASN A 45 24.73 3.37 -13.25
C ASN A 45 25.95 4.05 -13.93
N GLN A 46 25.74 4.85 -14.98
CA GLN A 46 26.79 5.66 -15.64
C GLN A 46 26.95 7.04 -15.00
N GLY A 47 26.18 7.37 -13.95
CA GLY A 47 26.21 8.68 -13.31
C GLY A 47 25.48 9.79 -14.08
N LYS A 48 24.80 9.46 -15.19
CA LYS A 48 24.03 10.41 -16.02
C LYS A 48 22.62 10.60 -15.46
N ILE A 49 22.12 11.83 -15.48
CA ILE A 49 20.75 12.14 -15.08
C ILE A 49 19.80 11.55 -16.13
N THR A 50 18.92 10.64 -15.71
CA THR A 50 17.91 10.02 -16.59
C THR A 50 16.48 10.41 -16.23
N VAL A 51 16.26 10.97 -15.04
CA VAL A 51 14.97 11.50 -14.61
C VAL A 51 15.16 12.90 -14.07
N LEU A 52 14.48 13.89 -14.64
CA LEU A 52 14.57 15.27 -14.18
C LEU A 52 13.74 15.51 -12.91
N GLY A 53 14.03 16.60 -12.20
CA GLY A 53 13.26 17.05 -11.04
C GLY A 53 13.33 16.16 -9.79
N ARG A 54 14.37 15.32 -9.68
CA ARG A 54 14.59 14.42 -8.54
C ARG A 54 15.93 14.68 -7.87
N GLY A 55 15.93 14.78 -6.54
CA GLY A 55 17.16 14.97 -5.76
C GLY A 55 16.91 15.51 -4.35
N GLY A 56 17.88 15.33 -3.44
CA GLY A 56 17.74 15.78 -2.06
C GLY A 56 16.71 14.98 -1.24
N GLY A 57 15.81 15.67 -0.55
CA GLY A 57 14.77 15.11 0.32
C GLY A 57 15.26 14.50 1.63
N HIS A 58 14.33 14.05 2.47
CA HIS A 58 14.67 13.43 3.76
C HIS A 58 15.29 12.02 3.58
N LYS A 59 16.19 11.58 4.47
CA LYS A 59 16.74 10.21 4.48
C LYS A 59 15.63 9.21 4.85
N ARG A 60 15.62 8.04 4.23
CA ARG A 60 14.58 7.02 4.43
C ARG A 60 15.22 5.66 4.66
N ARG A 61 14.50 4.79 5.36
CA ARG A 61 14.79 3.36 5.44
C ARG A 61 13.69 2.61 4.71
N TYR A 62 14.07 1.61 3.92
CA TYR A 62 13.12 0.75 3.23
C TYR A 62 12.47 -0.21 4.23
N ARG A 63 11.14 -0.39 4.12
CA ARG A 63 10.41 -1.43 4.85
C ARG A 63 10.16 -2.59 3.92
N LYS A 64 10.58 -3.80 4.33
CA LYS A 64 10.34 -5.04 3.60
C LYS A 64 8.87 -5.42 3.68
N ILE A 65 8.14 -5.22 2.59
CA ILE A 65 6.72 -5.57 2.48
C ILE A 65 6.57 -6.96 1.85
N ASP A 66 5.68 -7.76 2.40
CA ASP A 66 5.23 -9.02 1.82
C ASP A 66 4.13 -8.76 0.77
N PHE A 67 4.55 -8.62 -0.49
CA PHE A 67 3.63 -8.54 -1.62
C PHE A 67 3.14 -9.91 -2.09
N LYS A 68 3.70 -11.02 -1.59
CA LYS A 68 3.40 -12.36 -2.09
C LYS A 68 2.32 -13.07 -1.26
N ARG A 69 2.22 -12.76 0.05
CA ARG A 69 1.23 -13.34 0.98
C ARG A 69 1.16 -14.86 0.82
N ARG A 70 2.30 -15.55 0.98
CA ARG A 70 2.42 -17.02 0.76
C ARG A 70 2.36 -17.86 2.04
N LYS A 71 2.14 -17.22 3.19
CA LYS A 71 1.95 -17.93 4.46
C LYS A 71 0.48 -18.29 4.55
N ASP A 72 0.15 -19.38 3.87
CA ASP A 72 -1.23 -19.85 3.75
C ASP A 72 -1.65 -20.59 5.00
N ASP A 73 -2.94 -20.47 5.32
CA ASP A 73 -3.65 -21.16 6.39
C ASP A 73 -3.06 -20.93 7.79
N MET A 74 -2.28 -19.86 7.92
CA MET A 74 -1.71 -19.38 9.17
C MET A 74 -2.28 -18.00 9.50
N PRO A 75 -3.18 -17.90 10.49
CA PRO A 75 -3.70 -16.63 10.97
C PRO A 75 -2.59 -15.67 11.39
N SER A 76 -2.86 -14.38 11.23
CA SER A 76 -1.93 -13.33 11.63
C SER A 76 -2.68 -12.18 12.30
N THR A 77 -2.19 -11.74 13.45
CA THR A 77 -2.75 -10.59 14.17
C THR A 77 -2.06 -9.31 13.74
N VAL A 78 -2.84 -8.27 13.46
CA VAL A 78 -2.32 -6.91 13.22
C VAL A 78 -1.82 -6.33 14.55
N ILE A 79 -0.51 -6.17 14.69
CA ILE A 79 0.10 -5.53 15.87
C ILE A 79 -0.13 -4.02 15.85
N GLY A 80 -0.03 -3.42 14.67
CA GLY A 80 0.02 -1.98 14.53
C GLY A 80 0.01 -1.52 13.08
N ILE A 81 -0.61 -0.37 12.83
CA ILE A 81 -0.53 0.35 11.57
C ILE A 81 0.55 1.43 11.67
N GLU A 82 1.42 1.48 10.67
CA GLU A 82 2.58 2.37 10.65
C GLU A 82 2.57 3.31 9.44
N TYR A 83 3.23 4.45 9.63
CA TYR A 83 3.60 5.35 8.53
C TYR A 83 4.81 4.82 7.74
N ASP A 84 4.71 4.86 6.41
CA ASP A 84 5.82 4.51 5.52
C ASP A 84 6.18 5.67 4.55
N PRO A 85 7.38 6.25 4.63
CA PRO A 85 7.86 7.31 3.75
C PRO A 85 8.22 6.84 2.34
N ASN A 86 8.17 5.53 2.04
CA ASN A 86 8.54 4.99 0.73
C ASN A 86 7.33 4.80 -0.20
N ARG A 87 6.10 4.97 0.30
CA ARG A 87 4.86 4.80 -0.46
C ARG A 87 3.78 5.76 0.07
N SER A 88 2.65 5.85 -0.63
CA SER A 88 1.53 6.69 -0.18
C SER A 88 0.66 5.99 0.87
N CYS A 89 0.45 4.67 0.73
CA CYS A 89 -0.36 3.90 1.66
C CYS A 89 0.34 3.65 3.00
N HIS A 90 -0.44 3.48 4.07
CA HIS A 90 0.03 2.94 5.33
C HIS A 90 0.40 1.45 5.20
N ILE A 91 1.15 0.96 6.18
CA ILE A 91 1.55 -0.46 6.24
C ILE A 91 1.06 -1.04 7.57
N ALA A 92 0.67 -2.30 7.57
CA ALA A 92 0.28 -3.01 8.78
C ALA A 92 1.37 -4.03 9.13
N LEU A 93 1.79 -4.05 10.40
CA LEU A 93 2.70 -5.05 10.94
C LEU A 93 1.88 -6.25 11.41
N LEU A 94 2.12 -7.40 10.80
CA LEU A 94 1.48 -8.66 11.15
C LEU A 94 2.41 -9.49 12.01
N ARG A 95 1.84 -10.15 13.02
CA ARG A 95 2.45 -11.27 13.74
C ARG A 95 1.69 -12.54 13.42
N TYR A 96 2.38 -13.49 12.81
CA TYR A 96 1.85 -14.83 12.60
C TYR A 96 1.97 -15.65 13.89
N GLU A 97 1.23 -16.76 13.96
CA GLU A 97 1.24 -17.67 15.12
C GLU A 97 2.64 -18.23 15.43
N ASP A 98 3.47 -18.44 14.40
CA ASP A 98 4.87 -18.88 14.55
C ASP A 98 5.82 -17.79 15.07
N GLY A 99 5.30 -16.61 15.42
CA GLY A 99 6.05 -15.47 15.91
C GLY A 99 6.74 -14.65 14.82
N THR A 100 6.66 -15.06 13.55
CA THR A 100 7.25 -14.27 12.46
C THR A 100 6.49 -12.96 12.25
N LEU A 101 7.27 -11.93 11.90
CA LEU A 101 6.74 -10.60 11.63
C LEU A 101 6.85 -10.30 10.14
N ARG A 102 5.78 -9.73 9.56
CA ARG A 102 5.80 -9.22 8.18
C ARG A 102 5.00 -7.94 8.07
N TYR A 103 5.44 -7.04 7.19
CA TYR A 103 4.62 -5.91 6.78
C TYR A 103 3.76 -6.27 5.58
N ILE A 104 2.53 -5.80 5.59
CA ILE A 104 1.65 -5.75 4.41
C ILE A 104 1.24 -4.29 4.13
N LEU A 105 0.66 -4.03 2.96
CA LEU A 105 -0.05 -2.76 2.77
C LEU A 105 -1.31 -2.76 3.64
N ALA A 106 -1.58 -1.64 4.31
CA ALA A 106 -2.75 -1.52 5.18
C ALA A 106 -4.03 -1.45 4.33
N PRO A 107 -4.92 -2.47 4.39
CA PRO A 107 -6.22 -2.41 3.75
C PRO A 107 -7.10 -1.38 4.44
N ARG A 108 -8.14 -0.92 3.74
CA ARG A 108 -9.14 -0.04 4.34
C ARG A 108 -9.92 -0.80 5.42
N ASP A 109 -10.26 -0.11 6.50
CA ASP A 109 -11.09 -0.60 7.60
C ASP A 109 -10.45 -1.74 8.43
N VAL A 110 -9.16 -2.03 8.22
CA VAL A 110 -8.38 -2.91 9.09
C VAL A 110 -7.77 -2.08 10.21
N THR A 111 -7.96 -2.52 11.46
CA THR A 111 -7.42 -1.88 12.66
C THR A 111 -6.46 -2.81 13.41
N ASP A 112 -5.78 -2.28 14.41
CA ASP A 112 -4.99 -3.08 15.35
C ASP A 112 -5.85 -4.15 16.03
N GLY A 113 -5.27 -5.33 16.24
CA GLY A 113 -5.95 -6.49 16.81
C GLY A 113 -6.74 -7.32 15.79
N ALA A 114 -6.97 -6.82 14.57
CA ALA A 114 -7.64 -7.60 13.53
C ALA A 114 -6.84 -8.87 13.18
N VAL A 115 -7.57 -9.95 12.92
CA VAL A 115 -6.99 -11.22 12.47
C VAL A 115 -7.16 -11.33 10.96
N LEU A 116 -6.07 -11.54 10.25
CA LEU A 116 -6.03 -11.70 8.80
C LEU A 116 -5.53 -13.08 8.43
N LEU A 117 -6.10 -13.63 7.36
CA LEU A 117 -5.74 -14.93 6.82
C LEU A 117 -5.34 -14.82 5.34
N SER A 118 -4.30 -15.53 4.96
CA SER A 118 -4.02 -15.85 3.57
C SER A 118 -4.32 -17.32 3.35
N SER A 119 -4.91 -17.69 2.22
CA SER A 119 -5.13 -19.09 1.88
C SER A 119 -5.00 -19.33 0.38
N GLY A 120 -4.65 -20.56 0.01
CA GLY A 120 -4.78 -21.06 -1.35
C GLY A 120 -6.23 -21.40 -1.73
N ASP A 121 -7.06 -21.66 -0.72
CA ASP A 121 -8.43 -22.13 -0.86
C ASP A 121 -9.46 -21.02 -0.59
N ALA A 122 -10.75 -21.38 -0.68
CA ALA A 122 -11.84 -20.47 -0.38
C ALA A 122 -11.93 -20.20 1.12
N ILE A 123 -11.81 -18.93 1.49
CA ILE A 123 -11.99 -18.43 2.86
C ILE A 123 -13.07 -17.36 2.89
N GLU A 124 -13.54 -17.04 4.09
CA GLU A 124 -14.51 -15.95 4.27
C GLU A 124 -13.94 -14.62 3.73
N PRO A 125 -14.69 -13.91 2.88
CA PRO A 125 -14.20 -12.74 2.18
C PRO A 125 -14.19 -11.48 3.06
N SER A 126 -13.27 -11.45 4.03
CA SER A 126 -13.08 -10.32 4.95
C SER A 126 -11.97 -9.35 4.49
N PRO A 127 -12.05 -8.04 4.80
CA PRO A 127 -11.01 -7.07 4.46
C PRO A 127 -9.61 -7.49 4.95
N GLY A 128 -8.61 -7.46 4.07
CA GLY A 128 -7.24 -7.85 4.39
C GLY A 128 -6.91 -9.34 4.24
N ASN A 129 -7.93 -10.18 4.04
CA ASN A 129 -7.72 -11.57 3.64
C ASN A 129 -7.19 -11.65 2.21
N CYS A 130 -6.32 -12.62 1.95
CA CYS A 130 -5.69 -12.81 0.64
C CYS A 130 -5.98 -14.23 0.12
N MET A 131 -6.51 -14.32 -1.09
CA MET A 131 -6.75 -15.59 -1.76
C MET A 131 -6.69 -15.43 -3.28
N PRO A 132 -6.60 -16.52 -4.06
CA PRO A 132 -6.70 -16.48 -5.52
C PRO A 132 -8.03 -15.88 -5.99
N LEU A 133 -8.02 -15.16 -7.12
CA LEU A 133 -9.20 -14.52 -7.71
C LEU A 133 -10.35 -15.51 -7.98
N LYS A 134 -10.04 -16.78 -8.25
CA LYS A 134 -11.04 -17.84 -8.43
C LYS A 134 -12.00 -17.95 -7.24
N HIS A 135 -11.51 -17.75 -6.02
CA HIS A 135 -12.28 -17.86 -4.78
C HIS A 135 -12.93 -16.55 -4.33
N ILE A 136 -12.47 -15.40 -4.84
CA ILE A 136 -13.04 -14.10 -4.48
C ILE A 136 -14.41 -13.92 -5.13
N PRO A 137 -15.47 -13.56 -4.37
CA PRO A 137 -16.76 -13.22 -4.95
C PRO A 137 -16.68 -12.03 -5.92
N THR A 138 -17.43 -12.11 -7.03
CA THR A 138 -17.56 -10.98 -7.96
C THR A 138 -18.27 -9.81 -7.28
N GLY A 139 -17.98 -8.60 -7.73
CA GLY A 139 -18.51 -7.35 -7.20
C GLY A 139 -17.62 -6.69 -6.14
N LEU A 140 -16.75 -7.44 -5.47
CA LEU A 140 -15.86 -6.94 -4.43
C LEU A 140 -14.69 -6.12 -4.99
N SER A 141 -14.23 -5.19 -4.15
CA SER A 141 -12.98 -4.45 -4.37
C SER A 141 -11.79 -5.25 -3.85
N VAL A 142 -10.71 -5.26 -4.63
CA VAL A 142 -9.47 -5.98 -4.35
C VAL A 142 -8.26 -5.09 -4.60
N HIS A 143 -7.16 -5.34 -3.88
CA HIS A 143 -5.91 -4.60 -4.02
C HIS A 143 -4.70 -5.54 -3.98
N CYS A 144 -3.51 -4.98 -4.25
CA CYS A 144 -2.26 -5.72 -4.27
C CYS A 144 -2.31 -6.96 -5.21
N LEU A 145 -2.91 -6.77 -6.39
CA LEU A 145 -3.16 -7.82 -7.37
C LEU A 145 -1.87 -8.29 -8.05
N GLU A 146 -1.72 -9.60 -8.18
CA GLU A 146 -0.68 -10.18 -9.04
C GLU A 146 -1.00 -9.96 -10.52
N MET A 147 0.03 -9.80 -11.34
CA MET A 147 -0.11 -9.78 -12.81
C MET A 147 0.05 -11.18 -13.42
N GLN A 148 0.86 -12.01 -12.78
CA GLN A 148 1.05 -13.42 -13.09
C GLN A 148 1.05 -14.20 -11.77
N PRO A 149 0.50 -15.43 -11.73
CA PRO A 149 0.42 -16.21 -10.50
C PRO A 149 1.78 -16.34 -9.81
N GLY A 150 1.84 -15.99 -8.53
CA GLY A 150 3.05 -16.07 -7.71
C GLY A 150 4.07 -14.96 -7.91
N GLY A 151 3.84 -14.02 -8.84
CA GLY A 151 4.71 -12.86 -9.09
C GLY A 151 4.70 -11.81 -7.97
N GLY A 152 3.77 -11.94 -7.00
CA GLY A 152 3.49 -10.96 -5.96
C GLY A 152 2.74 -9.74 -6.50
N GLY A 153 2.02 -9.06 -5.62
CA GLY A 153 1.18 -7.92 -5.97
C GLY A 153 1.94 -6.80 -6.68
N LYS A 154 1.47 -6.45 -7.87
CA LYS A 154 2.01 -5.36 -8.72
C LYS A 154 1.01 -4.22 -8.88
N LEU A 155 -0.27 -4.56 -9.04
CA LEU A 155 -1.32 -3.59 -9.34
C LEU A 155 -2.04 -3.16 -8.07
N CYS A 156 -2.63 -1.96 -8.08
CA CYS A 156 -3.41 -1.39 -6.97
C CYS A 156 -2.64 -1.38 -5.63
N ARG A 157 -1.51 -0.65 -5.60
CA ARG A 157 -0.61 -0.52 -4.42
C ARG A 157 -0.57 0.88 -3.80
N SER A 158 -1.28 1.84 -4.39
CA SER A 158 -1.32 3.23 -3.94
C SER A 158 -2.43 3.45 -2.91
N ALA A 159 -2.26 4.46 -2.06
CA ALA A 159 -3.26 4.86 -1.08
C ALA A 159 -4.65 5.08 -1.70
N GLY A 160 -5.71 4.55 -1.08
CA GLY A 160 -7.09 4.66 -1.56
C GLY A 160 -7.46 3.81 -2.77
N VAL A 161 -6.50 3.07 -3.33
CA VAL A 161 -6.69 2.38 -4.61
C VAL A 161 -7.15 0.94 -4.41
N GLY A 162 -8.13 0.52 -5.21
CA GLY A 162 -8.56 -0.86 -5.39
C GLY A 162 -9.12 -1.06 -6.81
N ALA A 163 -9.07 -2.29 -7.32
CA ALA A 163 -9.77 -2.67 -8.55
C ALA A 163 -11.04 -3.44 -8.19
N ARG A 164 -12.06 -3.36 -9.04
CA ARG A 164 -13.31 -4.10 -8.84
C ARG A 164 -13.31 -5.38 -9.65
N LEU A 165 -13.49 -6.52 -9.00
CA LEU A 165 -13.66 -7.80 -9.68
C LEU A 165 -15.07 -7.85 -10.27
N THR A 166 -15.19 -7.89 -11.59
CA THR A 166 -16.50 -7.80 -12.26
C THR A 166 -17.00 -9.17 -12.67
N ASN A 167 -16.16 -9.96 -13.33
CA ASN A 167 -16.54 -11.26 -13.88
C ASN A 167 -15.37 -12.27 -13.76
N LYS A 168 -15.69 -13.56 -13.75
CA LYS A 168 -14.76 -14.69 -13.76
C LYS A 168 -15.24 -15.69 -14.80
N GLU A 169 -14.51 -15.81 -15.90
CA GLU A 169 -14.86 -16.69 -17.02
C GLU A 169 -13.67 -17.60 -17.37
N GLY A 170 -13.87 -18.91 -17.24
CA GLY A 170 -12.85 -19.91 -17.50
C GLY A 170 -11.56 -19.65 -16.72
N ARG A 171 -10.48 -19.32 -17.44
CA ARG A 171 -9.15 -19.06 -16.86
C ARG A 171 -8.90 -17.58 -16.52
N TRP A 172 -9.84 -16.69 -16.83
CA TRP A 172 -9.64 -15.24 -16.72
C TRP A 172 -10.62 -14.60 -15.73
N ALA A 173 -10.09 -13.69 -14.91
CA ALA A 173 -10.83 -12.76 -14.08
C ALA A 173 -10.78 -11.38 -14.71
N THR A 174 -11.92 -10.75 -14.88
CA THR A 174 -12.04 -9.39 -15.44
C THR A 174 -12.14 -8.38 -14.30
N LEU A 175 -11.18 -7.46 -14.28
CA LEU A 175 -11.02 -6.42 -13.26
C LEU A 175 -11.20 -5.04 -13.90
N VAL A 176 -11.98 -4.18 -13.25
CA VAL A 176 -12.02 -2.75 -13.56
C VAL A 176 -10.95 -2.06 -12.72
N MET A 177 -9.93 -1.54 -13.40
CA MET A 177 -8.79 -0.91 -12.79
C MET A 177 -9.13 0.52 -12.32
N PRO A 178 -8.33 1.10 -11.41
CA PRO A 178 -8.50 2.48 -10.94
C PRO A 178 -8.34 3.52 -12.05
N SER A 179 -7.66 3.16 -13.15
CA SER A 179 -7.53 3.99 -14.35
C SER A 179 -8.79 3.99 -15.22
N GLY A 180 -9.77 3.13 -14.94
CA GLY A 180 -10.90 2.82 -15.83
C GLY A 180 -10.59 1.73 -16.85
N GLU A 181 -9.34 1.26 -16.96
CA GLU A 181 -8.97 0.12 -17.82
C GLU A 181 -9.70 -1.15 -17.38
N ILE A 182 -10.35 -1.83 -18.31
CA ILE A 182 -10.87 -3.18 -18.08
C ILE A 182 -9.78 -4.16 -18.47
N ARG A 183 -9.32 -4.97 -17.52
CA ARG A 183 -8.17 -5.86 -17.71
C ARG A 183 -8.51 -7.29 -17.28
N GLN A 184 -8.09 -8.25 -18.10
CA GLN A 184 -8.14 -9.66 -17.77
C GLN A 184 -6.82 -10.11 -17.11
N VAL A 185 -6.95 -10.90 -16.05
CA VAL A 185 -5.84 -11.49 -15.28
C VAL A 185 -6.19 -12.96 -15.01
N SER A 186 -5.20 -13.85 -14.87
CA SER A 186 -5.47 -15.25 -14.53
C SER A 186 -6.28 -15.37 -13.22
N VAL A 187 -7.25 -16.28 -13.18
CA VAL A 187 -8.02 -16.59 -11.96
C VAL A 187 -7.15 -17.12 -10.81
N ASP A 188 -5.96 -17.65 -11.12
CA ASP A 188 -5.01 -18.15 -10.14
C ASP A 188 -4.15 -17.04 -9.50
N CYS A 189 -4.21 -15.82 -10.04
CA CYS A 189 -3.53 -14.68 -9.43
C CYS A 189 -4.16 -14.35 -8.07
N ARG A 190 -3.30 -14.01 -7.10
CA ARG A 190 -3.76 -13.60 -5.78
C ARG A 190 -4.16 -12.13 -5.72
N ALA A 191 -5.13 -11.85 -4.86
CA ALA A 191 -5.53 -10.52 -4.50
C ALA A 191 -5.85 -10.44 -3.01
N THR A 192 -5.70 -9.25 -2.43
CA THR A 192 -6.18 -8.98 -1.08
C THR A 192 -7.52 -8.25 -1.15
N ILE A 193 -8.48 -8.69 -0.34
CA ILE A 193 -9.83 -8.12 -0.31
C ILE A 193 -9.80 -6.72 0.28
N SER A 194 -10.71 -5.86 -0.19
CA SER A 194 -10.86 -4.42 0.05
C SER A 194 -9.95 -3.53 -0.81
N ALA A 195 -10.19 -2.22 -0.76
CA ALA A 195 -9.28 -1.21 -1.30
C ALA A 195 -8.20 -0.86 -0.26
N LEU A 196 -7.15 -0.17 -0.69
CA LEU A 196 -6.12 0.30 0.23
C LEU A 196 -6.59 1.48 1.09
N GLY A 197 -6.06 1.54 2.32
CA GLY A 197 -6.28 2.66 3.23
C GLY A 197 -5.64 3.96 2.75
N ASN A 198 -5.76 5.01 3.56
CA ASN A 198 -5.28 6.36 3.23
C ASN A 198 -5.87 7.03 1.97
N PRO A 199 -7.19 6.97 1.74
CA PRO A 199 -7.81 7.50 0.53
C PRO A 199 -7.61 9.02 0.36
N ASP A 200 -7.59 9.76 1.47
CA ASP A 200 -7.45 11.21 1.48
C ASP A 200 -6.03 11.70 1.17
N HIS A 201 -5.07 10.79 0.88
CA HIS A 201 -3.70 11.18 0.52
C HIS A 201 -3.62 12.16 -0.66
N GLY A 202 -4.49 11.99 -1.65
CA GLY A 202 -4.55 12.86 -2.84
C GLY A 202 -5.02 14.28 -2.56
N ASN A 203 -5.77 14.49 -1.48
CA ASN A 203 -6.37 15.78 -1.11
C ASN A 203 -5.39 16.67 -0.30
N VAL A 204 -4.16 16.20 -0.05
CA VAL A 204 -3.16 16.94 0.74
C VAL A 204 -2.48 18.02 -0.11
N VAL A 205 -2.61 19.27 0.33
CA VAL A 205 -1.96 20.43 -0.30
C VAL A 205 -0.64 20.74 0.40
N LEU A 206 0.46 20.76 -0.36
CA LEU A 206 1.79 20.96 0.20
C LEU A 206 2.00 22.37 0.78
N GLY A 207 1.44 23.40 0.14
CA GLY A 207 1.44 24.80 0.58
C GLY A 207 2.72 25.59 0.34
N LYS A 208 3.88 24.93 0.28
CA LYS A 208 5.18 25.59 0.03
C LYS A 208 6.15 24.73 -0.77
N ALA A 209 6.99 25.37 -1.58
CA ALA A 209 8.03 24.71 -2.37
C ALA A 209 8.97 23.85 -1.50
N GLY A 210 9.37 24.33 -0.32
CA GLY A 210 10.25 23.58 0.58
C GLY A 210 9.71 22.20 0.99
N ARG A 211 8.39 22.02 1.05
CA ARG A 211 7.79 20.72 1.36
C ARG A 211 7.92 19.74 0.19
N ALA A 212 7.84 20.22 -1.05
CA ALA A 212 8.15 19.43 -2.24
C ALA A 212 9.62 19.00 -2.25
N ARG A 213 10.53 19.89 -1.85
CA ARG A 213 11.97 19.59 -1.71
C ARG A 213 12.22 18.47 -0.69
N TRP A 214 11.48 18.43 0.42
CA TRP A 214 11.57 17.32 1.40
C TRP A 214 11.17 15.97 0.82
N LEU A 215 10.26 15.97 -0.15
CA LEU A 215 9.83 14.78 -0.90
C LEU A 215 10.80 14.38 -2.02
N ALA A 216 11.91 15.11 -2.19
CA ALA A 216 12.89 14.99 -3.27
C ALA A 216 12.32 15.32 -4.66
N ARG A 217 11.35 16.24 -4.71
CA ARG A 217 10.81 16.82 -5.96
C ARG A 217 11.35 18.24 -6.09
N VAL A 218 12.04 18.52 -7.19
CA VAL A 218 12.63 19.83 -7.51
C VAL A 218 12.06 20.31 -8.82
#